data_AF-A0A316DKF9-F1
#
_entry.id   AF-A0A316DKF9-F1
#
_cell.length_a   1.000
_cell.length_b   1.000
_cell.length_c   1.000
_cell.angle_alpha   90.00
_cell.angle_beta   90.00
_cell.angle_gamma   90.00
#
_symmetry.space_group_name_H-M   'P 1'
#
loop_
_entity.id
_entity.type
_entity.pdbx_description
1 polymer ?
#
loop_
_entity_poly.entity_id
_entity_poly.type
_entity_poly.pdbx_seq_one_letter_code
_entity_poly.pdbx_strand_id
1 'polypeptide(L)'
;MKIQNIHTTDLRPIFVKNQELGRESIEDYLRTIGNYNVEYTLNSLVKSGLLERTGRGRYSLGLKRQIYSPPLENAIKGIYGLIQEEKPLLECCVWRTSIINEFTLHQAGRFAQIVEIERDGLEAVFDLLRDHYPNVYLNPSDELLDRYIAYQNDAIIIIPLTSEAPMQKIEGIRTTTIEKLLVDLIVDIKLYESFQGAELAYIIKEAFRKYPINKDKMLRYARRRRKGNKVEIMIELSLQTEDF
;
A
#
# COMPACT_ATOMS: atom_id res chain seq x y z
N MET A 1 -12.80 -27.25 29.25
CA MET A 1 -14.00 -26.50 28.81
C MET A 1 -13.98 -26.49 27.29
N LYS A 2 -14.97 -27.11 26.63
CA LYS A 2 -14.98 -27.31 25.17
C LYS A 2 -15.07 -25.95 24.46
N ILE A 3 -14.16 -25.73 23.52
CA ILE A 3 -14.07 -24.52 22.69
C ILE A 3 -15.22 -24.58 21.68
N GLN A 4 -16.14 -23.61 21.72
CA GLN A 4 -17.10 -23.41 20.64
C GLN A 4 -16.38 -22.66 19.51
N ASN A 5 -16.38 -23.28 18.33
CA ASN A 5 -15.91 -22.65 17.10
C ASN A 5 -16.89 -21.53 16.73
N ILE A 6 -16.51 -20.28 16.94
CA ILE A 6 -17.26 -19.14 16.39
C ILE A 6 -17.09 -19.19 14.87
N HIS A 7 -18.19 -19.35 14.14
CA HIS A 7 -18.22 -19.38 12.69
C HIS A 7 -18.55 -17.99 12.11
N THR A 8 -18.27 -17.77 10.82
CA THR A 8 -18.68 -16.55 10.07
C THR A 8 -20.12 -16.15 10.34
N THR A 9 -21.02 -17.13 10.45
CA THR A 9 -22.46 -16.94 10.57
C THR A 9 -22.82 -16.25 11.89
N ASP A 10 -22.02 -16.44 12.93
CA ASP A 10 -22.27 -15.90 14.26
C ASP A 10 -21.93 -14.41 14.33
N LEU A 11 -21.07 -13.87 13.46
CA LEU A 11 -20.67 -12.45 13.49
C LEU A 11 -21.42 -11.60 12.47
N ARG A 12 -22.04 -12.21 11.45
CA ARG A 12 -22.84 -11.50 10.44
C ARG A 12 -23.93 -10.58 11.01
N PRO A 13 -24.60 -10.88 12.15
CA PRO A 13 -25.66 -10.01 12.67
C PRO A 13 -25.21 -8.61 13.08
N ILE A 14 -23.93 -8.43 13.45
CA ILE A 14 -23.40 -7.13 13.88
C ILE A 14 -22.63 -6.39 12.78
N PHE A 15 -22.17 -7.10 11.75
CA PHE A 15 -21.41 -6.50 10.65
C PHE A 15 -22.32 -6.30 9.43
N VAL A 16 -22.71 -5.05 9.16
CA VAL A 16 -23.24 -4.66 7.85
C VAL A 16 -22.08 -4.69 6.83
N LYS A 17 -22.36 -5.05 5.58
CA LYS A 17 -21.36 -5.09 4.50
C LYS A 17 -20.61 -3.75 4.45
N ASN A 18 -19.27 -3.79 4.46
CA ASN A 18 -18.37 -2.64 4.46
C ASN A 18 -18.33 -1.78 5.73
N GLN A 19 -18.91 -2.22 6.85
CA GLN A 19 -18.84 -1.49 8.13
C GLN A 19 -17.64 -1.92 8.99
N GLU A 20 -16.98 -0.95 9.60
CA GLU A 20 -15.98 -1.17 10.66
C GLU A 20 -16.64 -1.09 12.04
N LEU A 21 -16.28 -2.02 12.94
CA LEU A 21 -16.70 -2.01 14.34
C LEU A 21 -15.51 -1.81 15.27
N GLY A 22 -15.76 -1.09 16.36
CA GLY A 22 -14.82 -0.99 17.48
C GLY A 22 -14.79 -2.27 18.30
N ARG A 23 -13.68 -2.47 19.01
CA ARG A 23 -13.47 -3.60 19.94
C ARG A 23 -14.61 -3.73 20.94
N GLU A 24 -15.07 -2.61 21.50
CA GLU A 24 -16.16 -2.58 22.49
C GLU A 24 -17.45 -3.14 21.91
N SER A 25 -17.84 -2.74 20.70
CA SER A 25 -19.06 -3.25 20.05
C SER A 25 -19.01 -4.76 19.79
N ILE A 26 -17.82 -5.29 19.46
CA ILE A 26 -17.62 -6.73 19.26
C ILE A 26 -17.63 -7.46 20.60
N GLU A 27 -17.01 -6.87 21.63
CA GLU A 27 -17.03 -7.40 22.99
C GLU A 27 -18.45 -7.49 23.56
N ASP A 28 -19.25 -6.45 23.41
CA ASP A 28 -20.64 -6.42 23.84
C ASP A 28 -21.44 -7.53 23.16
N TYR A 29 -21.27 -7.69 21.84
CA TYR A 29 -21.92 -8.77 21.12
C TYR A 29 -21.46 -10.15 21.57
N LEU A 30 -20.14 -10.37 21.73
CA LEU A 30 -19.61 -11.64 22.21
C LEU A 30 -20.22 -12.02 23.55
N ARG A 31 -20.42 -11.05 24.46
CA ARG A 31 -21.11 -11.27 25.75
C ARG A 31 -22.57 -11.73 25.57
N THR A 32 -23.27 -11.29 24.52
CA THR A 32 -24.66 -11.73 24.25
C THR A 32 -24.76 -13.18 23.78
N ILE A 33 -23.75 -13.67 23.06
CA ILE A 33 -23.75 -15.03 22.50
C ILE A 33 -22.95 -16.04 23.36
N GLY A 34 -22.24 -15.57 24.38
CA GLY A 34 -21.55 -16.43 25.35
C GLY A 34 -20.49 -15.71 26.18
N ASN A 35 -19.84 -16.44 27.09
CA ASN A 35 -18.77 -15.89 27.91
C ASN A 35 -17.40 -16.20 27.28
N TYR A 36 -17.00 -15.39 26.30
CA TYR A 36 -15.76 -15.56 25.54
C TYR A 36 -14.62 -14.68 26.10
N ASN A 37 -13.38 -15.19 26.03
CA ASN A 37 -12.21 -14.34 26.21
C ASN A 37 -12.02 -13.47 24.96
N VAL A 38 -12.34 -12.18 25.07
CA VAL A 38 -12.37 -11.22 23.95
C VAL A 38 -11.04 -11.16 23.20
N GLU A 39 -9.91 -11.11 23.92
CA GLU A 39 -8.58 -11.01 23.31
C GLU A 39 -8.24 -12.27 22.51
N TYR A 40 -8.49 -13.45 23.10
CA TYR A 40 -8.26 -14.72 22.43
C TYR A 40 -9.16 -14.88 21.20
N THR A 41 -10.45 -14.54 21.34
CA THR A 41 -11.44 -14.64 20.26
C THR A 41 -11.11 -13.72 19.10
N LEU A 42 -10.79 -12.44 19.35
CA LEU A 42 -10.40 -11.50 18.30
C LEU A 42 -9.15 -11.99 17.55
N ASN A 43 -8.12 -12.46 18.29
CA ASN A 43 -6.92 -13.00 17.66
C ASN A 43 -7.21 -14.26 16.82
N SER A 44 -8.09 -15.15 17.29
CA SER A 44 -8.50 -16.34 16.55
C SER A 44 -9.29 -15.99 15.29
N LEU A 45 -10.22 -15.04 15.38
CA LEU A 45 -11.06 -14.59 14.26
C LEU A 45 -10.21 -13.91 13.17
N VAL A 46 -9.24 -13.07 13.58
CA VAL A 46 -8.27 -12.47 12.67
C VAL A 46 -7.40 -13.54 12.00
N LYS A 47 -6.86 -14.49 12.77
CA LYS A 47 -6.07 -15.61 12.21
C LYS A 47 -6.86 -16.47 11.24
N SER A 48 -8.16 -16.67 11.48
CA SER A 48 -9.05 -17.46 10.61
C SER A 48 -9.55 -16.69 9.37
N GLY A 49 -9.26 -15.39 9.26
CA GLY A 49 -9.74 -14.54 8.17
C GLY A 49 -11.23 -14.20 8.25
N LEU A 50 -11.87 -14.41 9.40
CA LEU A 50 -13.27 -14.04 9.68
C LEU A 50 -13.42 -12.57 10.07
N LEU A 51 -12.36 -11.98 10.63
CA LEU A 51 -12.24 -10.55 10.87
C LEU A 51 -10.95 -10.05 10.24
N GLU A 52 -10.99 -8.83 9.73
CA GLU A 52 -9.79 -8.09 9.31
C GLU A 52 -9.56 -6.97 10.31
N ARG A 53 -8.30 -6.81 10.78
CA ARG A 53 -7.94 -5.70 11.66
C ARG A 53 -7.65 -4.46 10.81
N THR A 54 -8.58 -3.51 10.79
CA THR A 54 -8.47 -2.28 9.99
C THR A 54 -7.76 -1.15 10.73
N GLY A 55 -7.61 -1.26 12.06
CA GLY A 55 -6.86 -0.32 12.90
C GLY A 55 -6.81 -0.72 14.38
N ARG A 56 -6.32 0.17 15.24
CA ARG A 56 -6.19 -0.04 16.69
C ARG A 56 -7.57 -0.22 17.30
N GLY A 57 -7.86 -1.46 17.66
CA GLY A 57 -9.17 -1.84 18.21
C GLY A 57 -10.30 -1.74 17.19
N ARG A 58 -10.02 -1.71 15.88
CA ARG A 58 -11.03 -1.67 14.83
C ARG A 58 -10.95 -2.91 13.95
N TYR A 59 -12.10 -3.45 13.62
CA TYR A 59 -12.24 -4.68 12.85
C TYR A 59 -13.35 -4.53 11.81
N SER A 60 -13.20 -5.19 10.67
CA SER A 60 -14.26 -5.40 9.68
C SER A 60 -14.52 -6.89 9.50
N LEU A 61 -15.68 -7.26 8.93
CA LEU A 61 -15.92 -8.64 8.53
C LEU A 61 -14.84 -9.05 7.51
N GLY A 62 -14.20 -10.19 7.73
CA GLY A 62 -13.18 -10.70 6.83
C GLY A 62 -13.80 -11.05 5.48
N LEU A 63 -13.28 -10.43 4.42
CA LEU A 63 -13.86 -10.55 3.08
C LEU A 63 -13.20 -11.68 2.27
N LYS A 64 -12.40 -12.53 2.93
CA LYS A 64 -11.44 -13.46 2.29
C LYS A 64 -10.61 -12.75 1.20
N ARG A 65 -10.31 -11.47 1.40
CA ARG A 65 -9.45 -10.72 0.48
C ARG A 65 -8.03 -11.22 0.65
N GLN A 66 -7.36 -11.49 -0.47
CA GLN A 66 -5.96 -11.90 -0.44
C GLN A 66 -5.11 -10.73 0.05
N ILE A 67 -3.95 -11.02 0.66
CA ILE A 67 -2.98 -9.98 0.99
C ILE A 67 -2.41 -9.45 -0.33
N TYR A 68 -2.33 -8.14 -0.49
CA TYR A 68 -1.79 -7.53 -1.70
C TYR A 68 -0.35 -7.96 -1.95
N SER A 69 -0.09 -8.51 -3.12
CA SER A 69 1.23 -8.96 -3.57
C SER A 69 1.44 -8.47 -5.02
N PRO A 70 2.14 -7.34 -5.23
CA PRO A 70 2.34 -6.81 -6.57
C PRO A 70 3.15 -7.78 -7.44
N PRO A 71 2.89 -7.85 -8.75
CA PRO A 71 3.68 -8.67 -9.65
C PRO A 71 5.13 -8.17 -9.71
N LEU A 72 6.09 -9.10 -9.70
CA LEU A 72 7.51 -8.81 -9.83
C LEU A 72 7.99 -9.09 -11.25
N GLU A 73 8.01 -8.05 -12.07
CA GLU A 73 8.51 -8.12 -13.44
C GLU A 73 10.04 -8.28 -13.48
N ASN A 74 10.57 -8.89 -14.54
CA ASN A 74 12.03 -9.15 -14.68
C ASN A 74 12.88 -7.89 -14.54
N ALA A 75 12.40 -6.73 -15.02
CA ALA A 75 13.10 -5.45 -14.88
C ALA A 75 13.29 -5.07 -13.39
N ILE A 76 12.26 -5.25 -12.56
CA ILE A 76 12.33 -4.99 -11.11
C ILE A 76 13.31 -5.94 -10.44
N LYS A 77 13.30 -7.23 -10.83
CA LYS A 77 14.25 -8.22 -10.30
C LYS A 77 15.69 -7.87 -10.66
N GLY A 78 15.93 -7.43 -11.90
CA GLY A 78 17.25 -7.03 -12.39
C GLY A 78 17.82 -5.83 -11.62
N ILE A 79 17.03 -4.75 -11.48
CA ILE A 79 17.45 -3.56 -10.73
C ILE A 79 17.73 -3.90 -9.27
N TYR A 80 16.82 -4.61 -8.61
CA TYR A 80 17.01 -4.97 -7.22
C TYR A 80 18.25 -5.86 -7.03
N GLY A 81 18.45 -6.85 -7.91
CA GLY A 81 19.61 -7.73 -7.89
C GLY A 81 20.93 -6.95 -8.00
N LEU A 82 21.04 -6.06 -8.98
CA LEU A 82 22.22 -5.23 -9.20
C LEU A 82 22.55 -4.35 -7.98
N ILE A 83 21.54 -3.71 -7.39
CA ILE A 83 21.72 -2.88 -6.19
C ILE A 83 22.18 -3.74 -5.01
N GLN A 84 21.60 -4.92 -4.80
CA GLN A 84 21.96 -5.77 -3.66
C GLN A 84 23.32 -6.46 -3.84
N GLU A 85 23.77 -6.72 -5.07
CA GLU A 85 25.10 -7.25 -5.36
C GLU A 85 26.19 -6.22 -5.00
N GLU A 86 26.03 -4.98 -5.46
CA GLU A 86 27.03 -3.92 -5.27
C GLU A 86 26.91 -3.18 -3.94
N LYS A 87 25.70 -3.11 -3.38
CA LYS A 87 25.35 -2.36 -2.17
C LYS A 87 24.45 -3.17 -1.21
N PRO A 88 24.90 -4.34 -0.72
CA PRO A 88 24.06 -5.27 0.06
C PRO A 88 23.54 -4.70 1.39
N LEU A 89 24.17 -3.64 1.92
CA LEU A 89 23.79 -3.03 3.18
C LEU A 89 22.73 -1.92 3.02
N LEU A 90 22.48 -1.42 1.81
CA LEU A 90 21.50 -0.35 1.59
C LEU A 90 20.08 -0.89 1.66
N GLU A 91 19.22 -0.20 2.41
CA GLU A 91 17.79 -0.44 2.26
C GLU A 91 17.28 0.13 0.92
N CYS A 92 16.58 -0.74 0.19
CA CYS A 92 16.06 -0.46 -1.13
C CYS A 92 14.63 -0.99 -1.24
N CYS A 93 13.75 -0.22 -1.89
CA CYS A 93 12.41 -0.63 -2.30
C CYS A 93 12.26 -0.37 -3.80
N VAL A 94 11.90 -1.40 -4.57
CA VAL A 94 11.75 -1.30 -6.02
C VAL A 94 10.37 -1.75 -6.45
N TRP A 95 9.72 -0.98 -7.31
CA TRP A 95 8.40 -1.30 -7.88
C TRP A 95 8.17 -0.56 -9.20
N ARG A 96 7.16 -0.96 -9.97
CA ARG A 96 6.79 -0.33 -11.25
C ARG A 96 5.42 0.34 -11.13
N THR A 97 5.22 1.50 -11.73
CA THR A 97 3.92 2.19 -11.69
C THR A 97 2.81 1.43 -12.42
N SER A 98 3.14 0.41 -13.23
CA SER A 98 2.17 -0.50 -13.85
C SER A 98 1.26 -1.21 -12.85
N ILE A 99 1.73 -1.43 -11.61
CA ILE A 99 0.91 -2.07 -10.57
C ILE A 99 -0.31 -1.22 -10.17
N ILE A 100 -0.29 0.09 -10.45
CA ILE A 100 -1.40 0.99 -10.15
C ILE A 100 -2.59 0.71 -11.07
N ASN A 101 -2.34 0.22 -12.30
CA ASN A 101 -3.41 -0.09 -13.27
C ASN A 101 -4.39 -1.16 -12.78
N GLU A 102 -4.04 -1.91 -11.74
CA GLU A 102 -4.99 -2.82 -11.09
C GLU A 102 -6.17 -2.07 -10.46
N PHE A 103 -5.97 -0.81 -10.08
CA PHE A 103 -6.94 0.02 -9.36
C PHE A 103 -7.54 1.13 -10.21
N THR A 104 -7.04 1.34 -11.42
CA THR A 104 -7.51 2.38 -12.34
C THR A 104 -8.79 1.97 -13.05
N LEU A 105 -9.64 2.94 -13.34
CA LEU A 105 -10.70 2.82 -14.34
C LEU A 105 -10.11 2.92 -15.75
N HIS A 106 -9.14 3.81 -15.95
CA HIS A 106 -8.45 4.01 -17.22
C HIS A 106 -6.98 3.58 -17.11
N GLN A 107 -6.59 2.57 -17.91
CA GLN A 107 -5.22 2.09 -17.88
C GLN A 107 -4.25 3.15 -18.41
N ALA A 108 -3.27 3.53 -17.60
CA ALA A 108 -2.13 4.32 -18.07
C ALA A 108 -1.31 3.49 -19.06
N GLY A 109 -0.76 4.13 -20.09
CA GLY A 109 0.03 3.47 -21.14
C GLY A 109 1.55 3.60 -20.99
N ARG A 110 2.02 4.37 -20.00
CA ARG A 110 3.44 4.66 -19.77
C ARG A 110 3.75 4.45 -18.30
N PHE A 111 4.83 3.72 -18.04
CA PHE A 111 5.20 3.34 -16.68
C PHE A 111 6.65 3.66 -16.38
N ALA A 112 6.90 4.00 -15.13
CA ALA A 112 8.22 4.21 -14.56
C ALA A 112 8.53 3.11 -13.55
N GLN A 113 9.82 2.85 -13.38
CA GLN A 113 10.36 1.97 -12.35
C GLN A 113 10.84 2.86 -11.22
N ILE A 114 10.23 2.73 -10.05
CA ILE A 114 10.54 3.53 -8.87
C ILE A 114 11.55 2.77 -8.02
N VAL A 115 12.68 3.43 -7.74
CA VAL A 115 13.77 2.92 -6.93
C VAL A 115 13.93 3.84 -5.72
N GLU A 116 13.52 3.36 -4.57
CA GLU A 116 13.64 4.11 -3.32
C GLU A 116 14.83 3.62 -2.51
N ILE A 117 15.75 4.53 -2.19
CA ILE A 117 17.01 4.22 -1.48
C ILE A 117 17.16 5.16 -0.28
N GLU A 118 17.75 4.65 0.80
CA GLU A 118 18.20 5.50 1.91
C GLU A 118 19.04 6.69 1.42
N ARG A 119 18.91 7.84 2.08
CA ARG A 119 19.47 9.12 1.58
C ARG A 119 20.95 9.06 1.26
N ASP A 120 21.72 8.37 2.09
CA ASP A 120 23.17 8.29 1.98
C ASP A 120 23.62 7.40 0.79
N GLY A 121 22.72 6.58 0.24
CA GLY A 121 22.97 5.69 -0.89
C GLY A 121 22.50 6.21 -2.24
N LEU A 122 21.83 7.37 -2.31
CA LEU A 122 21.15 7.86 -3.52
C LEU A 122 22.10 8.07 -4.70
N GLU A 123 23.18 8.83 -4.52
CA GLU A 123 24.15 9.12 -5.58
C GLU A 123 24.87 7.84 -6.02
N ALA A 124 25.28 7.00 -5.07
CA ALA A 124 25.97 5.75 -5.38
C ALA A 124 25.09 4.78 -6.20
N VAL A 125 23.79 4.70 -5.90
CA VAL A 125 22.85 3.89 -6.67
C VAL A 125 22.52 4.55 -8.01
N PHE A 126 22.48 5.88 -8.08
CA PHE A 126 22.29 6.60 -9.34
C PHE A 126 23.43 6.34 -10.32
N ASP A 127 24.68 6.48 -9.89
CA ASP A 127 25.85 6.21 -10.71
C ASP A 127 25.84 4.74 -11.17
N LEU A 128 25.61 3.79 -10.25
CA LEU A 128 25.52 2.36 -10.57
C LEU A 128 24.47 2.06 -11.65
N LEU A 129 23.26 2.59 -11.49
CA LEU A 129 22.17 2.30 -12.42
C LEU A 129 22.38 3.00 -13.77
N ARG A 130 22.96 4.21 -13.80
CA ARG A 130 23.23 4.93 -15.04
C ARG A 130 24.26 4.21 -15.92
N ASP A 131 25.19 3.46 -15.32
CA ASP A 131 26.16 2.66 -16.07
C ASP A 131 25.52 1.44 -16.77
N HIS A 132 24.34 1.00 -16.30
CA HIS A 132 23.65 -0.20 -16.80
C HIS A 132 22.37 0.11 -17.57
N TYR A 133 21.77 1.28 -17.37
CA TYR A 133 20.48 1.65 -17.94
C TYR A 133 20.50 3.07 -18.53
N PRO A 134 19.85 3.30 -19.68
CA PRO A 134 19.95 4.57 -20.39
C PRO A 134 19.10 5.71 -19.79
N ASN A 135 17.98 5.39 -19.14
CA ASN A 135 16.96 6.36 -18.71
C ASN A 135 16.84 6.38 -17.18
N VAL A 136 17.89 6.81 -16.50
CA VAL A 136 17.95 6.89 -15.03
C VAL A 136 17.90 8.33 -14.58
N TYR A 137 17.03 8.63 -13.62
CA TYR A 137 16.77 9.98 -13.13
C TYR A 137 16.82 10.00 -11.60
N LEU A 138 17.76 10.76 -11.04
CA LEU A 138 17.85 10.99 -9.60
C LEU A 138 16.99 12.18 -9.19
N ASN A 139 15.98 11.92 -8.36
CA ASN A 139 15.09 12.91 -7.75
C ASN A 139 14.67 14.03 -8.73
N PRO A 140 14.02 13.66 -9.85
CA PRO A 140 13.76 14.58 -10.95
C PRO A 140 12.87 15.75 -10.52
N SER A 141 13.15 16.95 -11.05
CA SER A 141 12.28 18.11 -10.88
C SER A 141 10.98 17.97 -11.69
N ASP A 142 9.96 18.75 -11.34
CA ASP A 142 8.69 18.82 -12.07
C ASP A 142 8.91 19.12 -13.57
N GLU A 143 9.86 20.01 -13.89
CA GLU A 143 10.23 20.35 -15.26
C GLU A 143 10.87 19.18 -16.01
N LEU A 144 11.67 18.36 -15.33
CA LEU A 144 12.27 17.15 -15.91
C LEU A 144 11.20 16.07 -16.13
N LEU A 145 10.28 15.94 -15.18
CA LEU A 145 9.13 15.05 -15.27
C LEU A 145 8.30 15.36 -16.52
N ASP A 146 7.95 16.63 -16.71
CA ASP A 146 7.09 17.07 -17.81
C ASP A 146 7.76 16.94 -19.18
N ARG A 147 8.98 17.43 -19.31
CA ARG A 147 9.60 17.56 -20.64
C ARG A 147 10.29 16.30 -21.13
N TYR A 148 10.72 15.44 -20.21
CA TYR A 148 11.55 14.29 -20.56
C TYR A 148 10.92 12.97 -20.12
N ILE A 149 10.58 12.82 -18.84
CA ILE A 149 10.20 11.51 -18.27
C ILE A 149 8.79 11.10 -18.72
N ALA A 150 7.84 12.03 -18.82
CA ALA A 150 6.47 11.75 -19.24
C ALA A 150 6.37 11.10 -20.63
N TYR A 151 7.39 11.28 -21.47
CA TYR A 151 7.47 10.72 -22.82
C TYR A 151 8.35 9.46 -22.92
N GLN A 152 8.92 8.97 -21.82
CA GLN A 152 9.70 7.75 -21.78
C GLN A 152 8.84 6.55 -21.36
N ASN A 153 9.14 5.39 -21.93
CA ASN A 153 8.75 4.11 -21.33
C ASN A 153 9.92 3.62 -20.48
N ASP A 154 9.62 3.00 -19.34
CA ASP A 154 10.62 2.35 -18.50
C ASP A 154 11.69 3.29 -17.94
N ALA A 155 11.33 4.55 -17.69
CA ALA A 155 12.20 5.46 -16.93
C ALA A 155 12.43 4.91 -15.52
N ILE A 156 13.69 4.89 -15.09
CA ILE A 156 14.09 4.52 -13.74
C ILE A 156 14.21 5.80 -12.93
N ILE A 157 13.35 5.96 -11.93
CA ILE A 157 13.29 7.15 -11.09
C ILE A 157 13.78 6.76 -9.70
N ILE A 158 14.89 7.36 -9.29
CA ILE A 158 15.52 7.12 -7.99
C ILE A 158 15.11 8.24 -7.05
N ILE A 159 14.50 7.89 -5.92
CA ILE A 159 14.02 8.87 -4.92
C ILE A 159 14.40 8.44 -3.49
N PRO A 160 14.43 9.37 -2.52
CA PRO A 160 14.71 9.02 -1.14
C PRO A 160 13.64 8.10 -0.54
N LEU A 161 14.08 6.98 0.06
CA LEU A 161 13.24 6.13 0.90
C LEU A 161 12.92 6.87 2.20
N THR A 162 11.64 7.11 2.46
CA THR A 162 11.22 7.74 3.71
C THR A 162 11.34 6.76 4.88
N SER A 163 11.84 7.22 6.03
CA SER A 163 11.99 6.40 7.24
C SER A 163 10.68 5.70 7.63
N GLU A 164 10.77 4.43 8.02
CA GLU A 164 9.61 3.59 8.39
C GLU A 164 8.57 3.42 7.27
N ALA A 165 8.96 3.64 6.01
CA ALA A 165 8.13 3.31 4.85
C ALA A 165 7.70 1.83 4.92
N PRO A 166 6.39 1.54 4.80
CA PRO A 166 5.95 0.16 4.82
C PRO A 166 6.36 -0.53 3.53
N MET A 167 7.22 -1.53 3.66
CA MET A 167 7.68 -2.38 2.57
C MET A 167 7.24 -3.83 2.82
N GLN A 168 7.24 -4.63 1.77
CA GLN A 168 7.07 -6.07 1.84
C GLN A 168 8.19 -6.78 1.08
N LYS A 169 8.45 -8.03 1.45
CA LYS A 169 9.46 -8.87 0.80
C LYS A 169 8.77 -10.01 0.08
N ILE A 170 8.88 -10.06 -1.25
CA ILE A 170 8.29 -11.08 -2.11
C ILE A 170 9.43 -11.69 -2.92
N GLU A 171 9.58 -13.02 -2.91
CA GLU A 171 10.68 -13.72 -3.61
C GLU A 171 12.09 -13.16 -3.31
N GLY A 172 12.31 -12.67 -2.09
CA GLY A 172 13.59 -12.06 -1.73
C GLY A 172 13.72 -10.57 -2.03
N ILE A 173 12.79 -9.98 -2.79
CA ILE A 173 12.82 -8.61 -3.28
C ILE A 173 11.98 -7.70 -2.38
N ARG A 174 12.55 -6.58 -1.95
CA ARG A 174 11.82 -5.55 -1.20
C ARG A 174 11.06 -4.64 -2.16
N THR A 175 9.74 -4.57 -1.99
CA THR A 175 8.83 -3.81 -2.84
C THR A 175 7.74 -3.10 -2.01
N THR A 176 6.93 -2.28 -2.67
CA THR A 176 5.93 -1.42 -2.02
C THR A 176 4.75 -2.22 -1.44
N THR A 177 4.19 -1.78 -0.31
CA THR A 177 2.87 -2.26 0.15
C THR A 177 1.76 -1.40 -0.44
N ILE A 178 0.51 -1.88 -0.39
CA ILE A 178 -0.64 -1.08 -0.84
C ILE A 178 -0.84 0.18 0.01
N GLU A 179 -0.55 0.14 1.32
CA GLU A 179 -0.62 1.33 2.16
C GLU A 179 0.38 2.40 1.72
N LYS A 180 1.60 1.98 1.41
CA LYS A 180 2.65 2.87 0.93
C LYS A 180 2.28 3.46 -0.42
N LEU A 181 1.88 2.60 -1.37
CA LEU A 181 1.47 2.99 -2.72
C LEU A 181 0.42 4.09 -2.70
N LEU A 182 -0.67 3.92 -1.95
CA LEU A 182 -1.74 4.92 -1.86
C LEU A 182 -1.28 6.24 -1.25
N VAL A 183 -0.43 6.20 -0.22
CA VAL A 183 0.14 7.41 0.37
C VAL A 183 1.01 8.15 -0.64
N ASP A 184 1.85 7.42 -1.37
CA ASP A 184 2.74 8.02 -2.36
C ASP A 184 1.96 8.70 -3.49
N LEU A 185 0.89 8.06 -4.00
CA LEU A 185 -0.02 8.64 -4.99
C LEU A 185 -0.70 9.93 -4.51
N ILE A 186 -1.08 10.01 -3.23
CA ILE A 186 -1.73 11.19 -2.65
C ILE A 186 -0.72 12.33 -2.41
N VAL A 187 0.52 11.99 -2.12
CA VAL A 187 1.55 12.97 -1.72
C VAL A 187 2.29 13.53 -2.94
N ASP A 188 2.76 12.67 -3.84
CA ASP A 188 3.62 13.04 -4.96
C ASP A 188 2.81 13.27 -6.24
N ILE A 189 1.97 14.32 -6.21
CA ILE A 189 1.02 14.66 -7.28
C ILE A 189 1.71 14.68 -8.65
N LYS A 190 2.90 15.29 -8.75
CA LYS A 190 3.57 15.47 -10.03
C LYS A 190 4.18 14.18 -10.58
N LEU A 191 4.79 13.38 -9.71
CA LEU A 191 5.37 12.09 -10.10
C LEU A 191 4.29 11.11 -10.60
N TYR A 192 3.07 11.23 -10.07
CA TYR A 192 1.94 10.36 -10.37
C TYR A 192 0.78 11.11 -11.04
N GLU A 193 1.08 12.11 -11.87
CA GLU A 193 0.10 13.02 -12.46
C GLU A 193 -1.01 12.28 -13.24
N SER A 194 -0.66 11.20 -13.95
CA SER A 194 -1.61 10.38 -14.71
C SER A 194 -2.65 9.66 -13.85
N PHE A 195 -2.47 9.61 -12.54
CA PHE A 195 -3.36 8.94 -11.59
C PHE A 195 -4.11 9.94 -10.69
N GLN A 196 -4.05 11.24 -10.96
CA GLN A 196 -4.65 12.28 -10.11
C GLN A 196 -6.12 12.56 -10.47
N GLY A 197 -6.78 13.42 -9.69
CA GLY A 197 -8.16 13.83 -9.92
C GLY A 197 -9.18 12.72 -9.61
N ALA A 198 -10.17 12.54 -10.47
CA ALA A 198 -11.20 11.50 -10.29
C ALA A 198 -10.61 10.08 -10.30
N GLU A 199 -9.52 9.87 -11.03
CA GLU A 199 -8.82 8.58 -11.08
C GLU A 199 -8.24 8.20 -9.72
N LEU A 200 -7.66 9.16 -8.97
CA LEU A 200 -7.12 8.91 -7.63
C LEU A 200 -8.21 8.43 -6.66
N ALA A 201 -9.37 9.08 -6.69
CA ALA A 201 -10.51 8.70 -5.84
C ALA A 201 -10.98 7.27 -6.17
N TYR A 202 -11.05 6.94 -7.45
CA TYR A 202 -11.38 5.59 -7.91
C TYR A 202 -10.33 4.55 -7.46
N ILE A 203 -9.03 4.85 -7.63
CA ILE A 203 -7.92 3.99 -7.20
C ILE A 203 -8.01 3.68 -5.70
N ILE A 204 -8.23 4.71 -4.87
CA ILE A 204 -8.37 4.54 -3.42
C ILE A 204 -9.56 3.62 -3.13
N LYS A 205 -10.73 3.90 -3.71
CA LYS A 205 -11.93 3.10 -3.51
C LYS A 205 -11.73 1.63 -3.91
N GLU A 206 -11.16 1.39 -5.09
CA GLU A 206 -10.88 0.04 -5.59
C GLU A 206 -9.86 -0.71 -4.75
N ALA A 207 -8.81 -0.05 -4.28
CA ALA A 207 -7.82 -0.64 -3.38
C ALA A 207 -8.47 -1.12 -2.07
N PHE A 208 -9.28 -0.26 -1.44
CA PHE A 208 -10.03 -0.61 -0.23
C PHE A 208 -11.14 -1.63 -0.47
N ARG A 209 -11.62 -1.78 -1.71
CA ARG A 209 -12.59 -2.82 -2.11
C ARG A 209 -11.94 -4.17 -2.32
N LYS A 210 -10.75 -4.22 -2.92
CA LYS A 210 -10.05 -5.46 -3.30
C LYS A 210 -9.21 -6.05 -2.17
N TYR A 211 -8.59 -5.22 -1.34
CA TYR A 211 -7.57 -5.66 -0.38
C TYR A 211 -7.87 -5.24 1.05
N PRO A 212 -7.37 -6.01 2.05
CA PRO A 212 -7.31 -5.53 3.42
C PRO A 212 -6.23 -4.45 3.52
N ILE A 213 -6.60 -3.25 3.99
CA ILE A 213 -5.68 -2.12 4.10
C ILE A 213 -5.57 -1.70 5.57
N ASN A 214 -4.34 -1.66 6.09
CA ASN A 214 -4.09 -1.24 7.46
C ASN A 214 -4.00 0.29 7.55
N LYS A 215 -5.10 0.95 7.93
CA LYS A 215 -5.18 2.41 8.04
C LYS A 215 -4.16 3.00 9.01
N ASP A 216 -3.89 2.35 10.15
CA ASP A 216 -2.88 2.83 11.09
C ASP A 216 -1.47 2.85 10.48
N LYS A 217 -1.11 1.79 9.75
CA LYS A 217 0.18 1.68 9.05
C LYS A 217 0.29 2.77 7.99
N MET A 218 -0.77 2.97 7.21
CA MET A 218 -0.86 4.02 6.20
C MET A 218 -0.73 5.43 6.80
N LEU A 219 -1.52 5.75 7.83
CA LEU A 219 -1.49 7.07 8.47
C LEU A 219 -0.17 7.33 9.22
N ARG A 220 0.45 6.31 9.80
CA ARG A 220 1.80 6.42 10.37
C ARG A 220 2.80 6.83 9.29
N TYR A 221 2.76 6.17 8.13
CA TYR A 221 3.63 6.51 7.01
C TYR A 221 3.35 7.91 6.45
N ALA A 222 2.09 8.28 6.27
CA ALA A 222 1.70 9.63 5.84
C ALA A 222 2.21 10.73 6.80
N ARG A 223 2.26 10.48 8.11
CA ARG A 223 2.85 11.38 9.11
C ARG A 223 4.37 11.51 8.93
N ARG A 224 5.08 10.43 8.61
CA ARG A 224 6.52 10.49 8.27
C ARG A 224 6.77 11.34 7.02
N ARG A 225 5.84 11.33 6.07
CA ARG A 225 5.83 12.23 4.91
C ARG A 225 5.32 13.65 5.20
N ARG A 226 4.98 13.98 6.45
CA ARG A 226 4.40 15.27 6.89
C ARG A 226 3.06 15.61 6.22
N LYS A 227 2.29 14.59 5.81
CA LYS A 227 1.02 14.73 5.08
C LYS A 227 -0.13 13.92 5.68
N GLY A 228 -0.03 13.58 6.97
CA GLY A 228 -1.03 12.78 7.71
C GLY A 228 -2.47 13.23 7.48
N ASN A 229 -2.78 14.49 7.80
CA ASN A 229 -4.14 15.04 7.66
C ASN A 229 -4.63 15.04 6.20
N LYS A 230 -3.75 15.36 5.24
CA LYS A 230 -4.10 15.36 3.81
C LYS A 230 -4.52 13.96 3.35
N VAL A 231 -3.75 12.95 3.74
CA VAL A 231 -4.03 11.55 3.41
C VAL A 231 -5.32 11.09 4.06
N GLU A 232 -5.53 11.39 5.33
CA GLU A 232 -6.75 11.04 6.08
C GLU A 232 -8.00 11.61 5.40
N ILE A 233 -8.01 12.93 5.12
CA ILE A 233 -9.12 13.61 4.43
C ILE A 233 -9.37 12.99 3.05
N MET A 234 -8.32 12.74 2.26
CA MET A 234 -8.47 12.19 0.90
C MET A 234 -9.10 10.79 0.91
N ILE A 235 -8.71 9.95 1.87
CA ILE A 235 -9.28 8.61 2.03
C ILE A 235 -10.74 8.71 2.45
N GLU A 236 -11.06 9.54 3.45
CA GLU A 236 -12.44 9.71 3.93
C GLU A 236 -13.36 10.19 2.81
N LEU A 237 -12.96 11.21 2.06
CA LEU A 237 -13.72 11.71 0.91
C LEU A 237 -13.91 10.64 -0.16
N SER A 238 -12.85 9.91 -0.52
CA SER A 238 -12.91 8.88 -1.57
C SER A 238 -13.79 7.68 -1.20
N LEU A 239 -13.94 7.40 0.09
CA LEU A 239 -14.76 6.29 0.59
C LEU A 239 -16.22 6.70 0.88
N GLN A 240 -16.52 7.99 0.96
CA GLN A 240 -17.88 8.52 1.17
C GLN A 240 -18.65 8.75 -0.13
N THR A 241 -17.98 8.87 -1.28
CA THR A 241 -18.64 9.05 -2.57
C THR A 241 -19.36 7.77 -3.00
N GLU A 242 -20.70 7.84 -3.04
CA GLU A 242 -21.53 6.83 -3.69
C GLU A 242 -21.13 6.67 -5.17
N ASP A 243 -21.31 5.46 -5.71
CA ASP A 243 -20.93 5.13 -7.09
C ASP A 243 -21.57 6.11 -8.10
N PHE A 244 -20.75 6.73 -8.95
CA PHE A 244 -21.20 7.48 -10.13
C PHE A 244 -21.70 6.52 -11.22
#